data_AF-V4ARX2-F1
#
_entry.id   AF-V4ARX2-F1
#
_cell.length_a   1.000
_cell.length_b   1.000
_cell.length_c   1.000
_cell.angle_alpha   90.00
_cell.angle_beta   90.00
_cell.angle_gamma   90.00
#
_symmetry.space_group_name_H-M   'P 1'
#
loop_
_entity.id
_entity.type
_entity.pdbx_description
1 polymer ?
#
loop_
_entity_poly.entity_id
_entity_poly.type
_entity_poly.pdbx_seq_one_letter_code
_entity_poly.pdbx_strand_id
1 'polypeptide(L)'
;MNTPTPSEYLTLHSPNFFAFSNHRYIDGTSCSSESYNHENSGRTDYSKIGVDIKTKMKSKWLFYFIQTMTIIETDSNFTDQIEGEVMRYGWVHACSGYTSTCYHNGVAAMTVTDTGFIFSRLNEWIKFGTDGIFSTVVRNDHQIILQGDGACGGGKPKYPIKLEIDPSFKPSHDSATEPVCVY
;
A
#
# COMPACT_ATOMS: atom_id res chain seq x y z
N MET A 1 -14.21 11.67 21.65
CA MET A 1 -13.19 10.68 22.03
C MET A 1 -12.18 10.61 20.89
N ASN A 2 -10.92 10.96 21.15
CA ASN A 2 -9.83 10.67 20.22
C ASN A 2 -9.44 9.21 20.45
N THR A 3 -9.97 8.30 19.64
CA THR A 3 -9.43 6.95 19.57
C THR A 3 -7.97 7.04 19.08
N PRO A 4 -7.02 6.31 19.68
CA PRO A 4 -5.66 6.24 19.15
C PRO A 4 -5.69 5.76 17.70
N THR A 5 -4.82 6.34 16.87
CA THR A 5 -4.62 6.00 15.47
C THR A 5 -3.27 5.31 15.36
N PRO A 6 -3.17 4.10 14.79
CA PRO A 6 -4.26 3.30 14.22
C PRO A 6 -5.25 2.76 15.25
N SER A 7 -6.52 2.64 14.84
CA SER A 7 -7.53 1.99 15.67
C SER A 7 -7.34 0.48 15.77
N GLU A 8 -6.87 -0.17 14.69
CA GLU A 8 -6.62 -1.60 14.60
C GLU A 8 -5.50 -1.93 13.60
N TYR A 9 -5.05 -3.18 13.58
CA TYR A 9 -4.03 -3.67 12.65
C TYR A 9 -4.56 -4.86 11.85
N LEU A 10 -4.51 -4.75 10.52
CA LEU A 10 -4.77 -5.88 9.64
C LEU A 10 -3.48 -6.69 9.43
N THR A 11 -3.50 -7.96 9.79
CA THR A 11 -2.38 -8.88 9.52
C THR A 11 -2.49 -9.39 8.09
N LEU A 12 -1.38 -9.32 7.35
CA LEU A 12 -1.32 -9.73 5.95
C LEU A 12 -0.87 -11.19 5.86
N HIS A 13 -1.44 -11.96 4.93
CA HIS A 13 -1.02 -13.34 4.68
C HIS A 13 0.42 -13.41 4.15
N SER A 14 0.76 -12.48 3.27
CA SER A 14 2.11 -12.23 2.77
C SER A 14 2.47 -10.75 2.94
N PRO A 15 3.73 -10.40 3.22
CA PRO A 15 4.11 -9.00 3.36
C PRO A 15 3.83 -8.19 2.08
N ASN A 16 3.36 -6.96 2.26
CA ASN A 16 3.27 -5.98 1.18
C ASN A 16 4.61 -5.28 1.02
N PHE A 17 5.01 -5.01 -0.21
CA PHE A 17 6.38 -4.63 -0.56
C PHE A 17 6.42 -3.26 -1.23
N PHE A 18 7.34 -2.41 -0.79
CA PHE A 18 7.58 -1.09 -1.37
C PHE A 18 9.08 -0.89 -1.54
N ALA A 19 9.48 -0.44 -2.72
CA ALA A 19 10.88 -0.17 -3.02
C ALA A 19 11.07 1.04 -3.93
N PHE A 20 12.07 1.83 -3.59
CA PHE A 20 12.73 2.79 -4.47
C PHE A 20 14.23 2.47 -4.40
N SER A 21 14.75 1.94 -5.51
CA SER A 21 16.15 1.53 -5.61
C SER A 21 17.15 2.68 -5.50
N ASN A 22 18.33 2.39 -4.96
CA ASN A 22 19.51 3.28 -4.89
C ASN A 22 20.23 3.46 -6.24
N HIS A 23 19.48 3.47 -7.34
CA HIS A 23 19.98 3.79 -8.66
C HIS A 23 18.94 4.61 -9.42
N ARG A 24 19.42 5.36 -10.40
CA ARG A 24 18.58 6.18 -11.27
C ARG A 24 19.07 6.07 -12.70
N TYR A 25 18.18 6.29 -13.67
CA TYR A 25 18.64 6.46 -15.04
C TYR A 25 19.27 7.84 -15.24
N ILE A 26 20.45 7.86 -15.85
CA ILE A 26 21.20 9.07 -16.23
C ILE A 26 20.50 9.76 -17.41
N ASP A 27 19.99 8.95 -18.33
CA ASP A 27 19.19 9.41 -19.47
C ASP A 27 18.01 8.47 -19.73
N GLY A 28 16.95 9.02 -20.33
CA GLY A 28 15.67 8.36 -20.56
C GLY A 28 15.59 7.35 -21.69
N THR A 29 16.67 7.24 -22.47
CA THR A 29 16.64 6.65 -23.80
C THR A 29 17.53 5.42 -23.92
N SER A 30 18.69 5.44 -23.29
CA SER A 30 19.60 4.30 -23.25
C SER A 30 19.38 3.44 -22.01
N CYS A 31 18.59 3.92 -21.05
CA CYS A 31 18.39 3.30 -19.74
C CYS A 31 19.70 3.00 -19.00
N SER A 32 20.73 3.82 -19.24
CA SER A 32 21.98 3.76 -18.49
C SER A 32 21.71 4.20 -17.06
N SER A 33 22.04 3.36 -16.08
CA SER A 33 21.84 3.65 -14.67
C SER A 33 23.15 3.99 -13.96
N GLU A 34 23.08 4.92 -13.01
CA GLU A 34 24.13 5.15 -12.02
C GLU A 34 23.61 4.89 -10.61
N SER A 35 24.53 4.61 -9.68
CA SER A 35 24.21 4.62 -8.26
C SER A 35 23.75 6.02 -7.84
N TYR A 36 22.62 6.08 -7.15
CA TYR A 36 22.05 7.33 -6.67
C TYR A 36 21.34 7.08 -5.36
N ASN A 37 21.99 7.47 -4.26
CA ASN A 37 21.42 7.40 -2.93
C ASN A 37 20.60 8.66 -2.68
N HIS A 38 19.28 8.52 -2.66
CA HIS A 38 18.37 9.60 -2.30
C HIS A 38 17.96 9.46 -0.84
N GLU A 39 17.69 10.56 -0.14
CA GLU A 39 17.17 10.52 1.24
C GLU A 39 15.78 9.88 1.38
N ASN A 40 15.15 9.43 0.29
CA ASN A 40 13.84 8.79 0.29
C ASN A 40 13.89 7.42 -0.42
N SER A 41 15.06 6.96 -0.85
CA SER A 41 15.20 5.61 -1.41
C SER A 41 15.26 4.62 -0.27
N GLY A 42 14.76 3.42 -0.53
CA GLY A 42 14.63 2.39 0.49
C GLY A 42 13.75 1.25 0.05
N ARG A 43 13.68 0.26 0.94
CA ARG A 43 12.89 -0.95 0.77
C ARG A 43 12.22 -1.29 2.10
N THR A 44 10.92 -1.45 2.06
CA THR A 44 10.09 -1.70 3.23
C THR A 44 9.08 -2.81 2.94
N ASP A 45 9.06 -3.80 3.82
CA ASP A 45 8.08 -4.87 3.82
C ASP A 45 7.09 -4.65 4.98
N TYR A 46 5.80 -4.71 4.71
CA TYR A 46 4.73 -4.53 5.68
C TYR A 46 4.12 -5.89 6.00
N SER A 47 4.27 -6.36 7.24
CA SER A 47 3.64 -7.60 7.71
C SER A 47 2.24 -7.35 8.28
N LYS A 48 2.00 -6.13 8.79
CA LYS A 48 0.68 -5.64 9.20
C LYS A 48 0.50 -4.21 8.74
N ILE A 49 -0.75 -3.79 8.58
CA ILE A 49 -1.10 -2.41 8.21
C ILE A 49 -2.04 -1.81 9.26
N GLY A 50 -1.69 -0.63 9.76
CA GLY A 50 -2.58 0.16 10.61
C GLY A 50 -3.81 0.64 9.84
N VAL A 51 -4.99 0.39 10.41
CA VAL A 51 -6.28 0.80 9.85
C VAL A 51 -7.11 1.60 10.84
N ASP A 52 -7.78 2.63 10.32
CA ASP A 52 -8.82 3.37 10.99
C ASP A 52 -10.20 2.87 10.54
N ILE A 53 -10.97 2.33 11.49
CA ILE A 53 -12.34 1.86 11.26
C ILE A 53 -13.29 3.02 11.51
N LYS A 54 -13.91 3.53 10.45
CA LYS A 54 -14.98 4.53 10.56
C LYS A 54 -16.32 3.90 10.24
N THR A 55 -17.15 3.77 11.27
CA THR A 55 -18.54 3.34 11.13
C THR A 55 -19.40 4.57 10.85
N LYS A 56 -20.04 4.62 9.68
CA LYS A 56 -21.06 5.64 9.38
C LYS A 56 -22.42 4.97 9.20
N MET A 57 -23.38 5.33 10.06
CA MET A 57 -24.78 4.99 9.81
C MET A 57 -25.29 5.83 8.63
N LYS A 58 -25.70 5.19 7.54
CA LYS A 58 -26.45 5.86 6.47
C LYS A 58 -27.94 5.68 6.73
N SER A 59 -28.57 6.75 7.23
CA SER A 59 -30.02 6.92 7.39
C SER A 59 -30.69 6.11 8.51
N LYS A 60 -31.67 6.76 9.16
CA LYS A 60 -32.48 6.25 10.29
C LYS A 60 -33.44 5.11 9.88
N TRP A 61 -33.58 4.85 8.58
CA TRP A 61 -34.56 3.91 8.00
C TRP A 61 -33.95 2.76 7.19
N LEU A 62 -32.64 2.74 6.98
CA LEU A 62 -31.95 1.66 6.27
C LEU A 62 -30.80 1.18 7.16
N PHE A 63 -30.96 0.04 7.83
CA PHE A 63 -29.92 -0.59 8.64
C PHE A 63 -28.84 -1.21 7.73
N TYR A 64 -28.13 -0.39 6.94
CA TYR A 64 -26.90 -0.79 6.29
C TYR A 64 -25.74 -0.08 6.99
N PHE A 65 -25.01 -0.85 7.80
CA PHE A 65 -23.73 -0.44 8.33
C PHE A 65 -22.69 -0.52 7.22
N ILE A 66 -22.19 0.63 6.77
CA ILE A 66 -20.99 0.66 5.95
C ILE A 66 -19.83 0.92 6.91
N GLN A 67 -19.08 -0.13 7.21
CA GLN A 67 -17.75 0.01 7.81
C GLN A 67 -16.78 0.32 6.68
N THR A 68 -16.20 1.52 6.69
CA THR A 68 -15.08 1.84 5.81
C THR A 68 -13.81 1.78 6.63
N MET A 69 -12.93 0.86 6.26
CA MET A 69 -11.58 0.77 6.80
C MET A 69 -10.65 1.63 5.95
N THR A 70 -9.83 2.44 6.60
CA THR A 70 -8.89 3.34 5.93
C THR A 70 -7.47 3.03 6.41
N ILE A 71 -6.56 2.76 5.49
CA ILE A 71 -5.15 2.48 5.82
C ILE A 71 -4.46 3.78 6.20
N ILE A 72 -3.63 3.73 7.24
CA ILE A 72 -2.79 4.85 7.69
C ILE A 72 -1.43 4.70 7.01
N GLU A 73 -1.21 5.48 5.95
CA GLU A 73 -0.04 5.34 5.09
C GLU A 73 1.32 5.55 5.78
N THR A 74 1.33 6.25 6.92
CA THR A 74 2.53 6.58 7.70
C THR A 74 2.79 5.62 8.87
N ASP A 75 1.87 4.70 9.16
CA ASP A 75 2.07 3.72 10.22
C ASP A 75 3.15 2.71 9.79
N SER A 76 4.17 2.54 10.63
CA SER A 76 5.35 1.71 10.36
C SER A 76 5.69 0.78 11.53
N ASN A 77 4.75 0.59 12.47
CA ASN A 77 5.00 -0.17 13.70
C ASN A 77 5.27 -1.66 13.43
N PHE A 78 4.80 -2.19 12.30
CA PHE A 78 4.97 -3.61 11.90
C PHE A 78 5.58 -3.74 10.51
N THR A 79 6.57 -2.88 10.22
CA THR A 79 7.37 -2.94 9.00
C THR A 79 8.76 -3.49 9.26
N ASP A 80 9.25 -4.29 8.32
CA ASP A 80 10.64 -4.67 8.21
C ASP A 80 11.33 -3.74 7.20
N GLN A 81 12.23 -2.90 7.70
CA GLN A 81 13.04 -2.01 6.88
C GLN A 81 14.27 -2.77 6.39
N ILE A 82 14.33 -3.03 5.09
CA ILE A 82 15.41 -3.84 4.49
C ILE A 82 16.58 -2.93 4.08
N GLU A 83 16.30 -1.75 3.55
CA GLU A 83 17.30 -0.80 3.06
C GLU A 83 16.74 0.63 3.10
N GLY A 84 17.62 1.64 3.25
CA GLY A 84 17.27 3.05 3.06
C GLY A 84 16.22 3.53 4.06
N GLU A 85 15.29 4.38 3.63
CA GLU A 85 14.19 4.91 4.45
C GLU A 85 12.93 4.05 4.43
N VAL A 86 12.05 4.25 5.41
CA VAL A 86 10.74 3.61 5.47
C VAL A 86 9.80 4.23 4.42
N MET A 87 9.36 3.40 3.48
CA MET A 87 8.49 3.77 2.37
C MET A 87 7.03 3.82 2.82
N ARG A 88 6.33 4.94 2.57
CA ARG A 88 4.92 5.08 2.94
C ARG A 88 4.03 4.09 2.19
N TYR A 89 3.07 3.52 2.90
CA TYR A 89 2.16 2.55 2.32
C TYR A 89 1.32 3.16 1.19
N GLY A 90 1.38 2.54 0.02
CA GLY A 90 0.66 2.96 -1.18
C GLY A 90 1.38 3.99 -2.05
N TRP A 91 2.54 4.50 -1.62
CA TRP A 91 3.34 5.40 -2.43
C TRP A 91 4.29 4.60 -3.33
N VAL A 92 4.52 5.11 -4.54
CA VAL A 92 5.50 4.56 -5.48
C VAL A 92 6.24 5.71 -6.15
N HIS A 93 7.56 5.70 -6.12
CA HIS A 93 8.38 6.76 -6.71
C HIS A 93 9.82 6.33 -6.92
N ALA A 94 10.51 7.09 -7.76
CA ALA A 94 11.95 7.04 -7.92
C ALA A 94 12.46 8.41 -8.40
N CYS A 95 13.78 8.52 -8.60
CA CYS A 95 14.46 9.76 -8.99
C CYS A 95 15.22 9.65 -10.32
N SER A 96 14.71 8.88 -11.28
CA SER A 96 15.33 8.84 -12.61
C SER A 96 15.14 10.13 -13.39
N GLY A 97 16.06 10.43 -14.29
CA GLY A 97 15.80 11.40 -15.36
C GLY A 97 14.55 11.00 -16.17
N TYR A 98 14.02 11.90 -16.99
CA TYR A 98 12.86 11.64 -17.87
C TYR A 98 12.96 10.26 -18.53
N THR A 99 12.08 9.31 -18.22
CA THR A 99 12.19 7.89 -18.64
C THR A 99 11.00 7.44 -19.48
N SER A 100 10.92 7.89 -20.73
CA SER A 100 9.82 7.48 -21.61
C SER A 100 9.96 6.04 -22.13
N THR A 101 11.16 5.45 -22.09
CA THR A 101 11.43 4.12 -22.68
C THR A 101 11.95 3.07 -21.70
N CYS A 102 12.27 3.46 -20.47
CA CYS A 102 12.87 2.59 -19.46
C CYS A 102 11.84 2.05 -18.47
N TYR A 103 12.14 0.91 -17.85
CA TYR A 103 11.33 0.39 -16.76
C TYR A 103 11.40 1.32 -15.55
N HIS A 104 10.27 1.55 -14.90
CA HIS A 104 10.22 2.38 -13.70
C HIS A 104 10.97 1.70 -12.54
N ASN A 105 11.78 2.47 -11.81
CA ASN A 105 12.60 1.96 -10.71
C ASN A 105 11.86 1.84 -9.36
N GLY A 106 10.76 2.56 -9.19
CA GLY A 106 9.90 2.46 -8.00
C GLY A 106 8.84 1.37 -8.16
N VAL A 107 8.63 0.58 -7.11
CA VAL A 107 7.62 -0.49 -7.07
C VAL A 107 6.84 -0.44 -5.76
N ALA A 108 5.53 -0.62 -5.86
CA ALA A 108 4.64 -0.85 -4.73
C ALA A 108 3.72 -2.04 -5.03
N ALA A 109 3.83 -3.10 -4.24
CA ALA A 109 3.04 -4.31 -4.35
C ALA A 109 2.22 -4.49 -3.08
N MET A 110 0.91 -4.36 -3.22
CA MET A 110 -0.05 -4.45 -2.12
C MET A 110 -1.01 -5.61 -2.39
N THR A 111 -1.18 -6.47 -1.40
CA THR A 111 -2.21 -7.50 -1.38
C THR A 111 -2.96 -7.52 -0.06
N VAL A 112 -4.23 -7.87 -0.14
CA VAL A 112 -5.11 -8.17 1.00
C VAL A 112 -5.77 -9.55 0.82
N THR A 113 -5.15 -10.41 0.01
CA THR A 113 -5.60 -11.80 -0.17
C THR A 113 -5.64 -12.51 1.19
N ASP A 114 -6.67 -13.33 1.41
CA ASP A 114 -6.89 -14.10 2.64
C ASP A 114 -7.05 -13.26 3.93
N THR A 115 -7.37 -11.98 3.80
CA THR A 115 -7.63 -11.10 4.96
C THR A 115 -9.11 -10.86 5.24
N GLY A 116 -10.01 -11.31 4.37
CA GLY A 116 -11.44 -10.99 4.42
C GLY A 116 -11.81 -9.59 3.90
N PHE A 117 -10.83 -8.88 3.31
CA PHE A 117 -11.03 -7.54 2.74
C PHE A 117 -10.65 -7.48 1.26
N ILE A 118 -11.24 -6.50 0.58
CA ILE A 118 -10.89 -6.07 -0.77
C ILE A 118 -10.53 -4.58 -0.77
N PHE A 119 -9.70 -4.18 -1.74
CA PHE A 119 -9.48 -2.77 -2.02
C PHE A 119 -10.74 -2.13 -2.59
N SER A 120 -11.17 -1.02 -2.00
CA SER A 120 -12.27 -0.23 -2.55
C SER A 120 -11.98 0.19 -3.99
N ARG A 121 -12.96 0.06 -4.88
CA ARG A 121 -12.86 0.52 -6.27
C ARG A 121 -12.64 2.02 -6.38
N LEU A 122 -12.96 2.77 -5.33
CA LEU A 122 -12.77 4.22 -5.23
C LEU A 122 -11.32 4.64 -4.92
N ASN A 123 -10.42 3.68 -4.67
CA ASN A 123 -9.00 3.98 -4.47
C ASN A 123 -8.39 4.50 -5.77
N GLU A 124 -7.85 5.71 -5.75
CA GLU A 124 -7.28 6.40 -6.90
C GLU A 124 -5.87 6.87 -6.54
N TRP A 125 -4.95 6.78 -7.50
CA TRP A 125 -3.60 7.31 -7.39
C TRP A 125 -3.46 8.53 -8.29
N ILE A 126 -2.69 9.51 -7.85
CA ILE A 126 -2.37 10.72 -8.59
C ILE A 126 -0.86 10.89 -8.68
N LYS A 127 -0.45 11.61 -9.72
CA LYS A 127 0.95 11.99 -9.90
C LYS A 127 1.41 12.89 -8.75
N PHE A 128 2.66 12.73 -8.33
CA PHE A 128 3.31 13.64 -7.40
C PHE A 128 4.79 13.83 -7.76
N GLY A 129 5.40 14.88 -7.22
CA GLY A 129 6.78 15.24 -7.51
C GLY A 129 6.95 15.88 -8.89
N THR A 130 8.17 16.30 -9.19
CA THR A 130 8.52 16.90 -10.49
C THR A 130 8.53 15.80 -11.54
N ASP A 131 7.77 15.99 -12.62
CA ASP A 131 7.65 15.02 -13.73
C ASP A 131 7.33 13.58 -13.29
N GLY A 132 6.59 13.43 -12.19
CA GLY A 132 6.19 12.14 -11.67
C GLY A 132 5.38 11.33 -12.68
N ILE A 133 5.81 10.11 -12.92
CA ILE A 133 5.11 9.12 -13.74
C ILE A 133 4.84 7.88 -12.90
N PHE A 134 3.65 7.32 -13.06
CA PHE A 134 3.35 6.02 -12.48
C PHE A 134 2.35 5.29 -13.35
N SER A 135 2.36 3.97 -13.23
CA SER A 135 1.46 3.06 -13.91
C SER A 135 0.95 2.02 -12.92
N THR A 136 -0.25 1.53 -13.18
CA THR A 136 -0.82 0.40 -12.45
C THR A 136 -0.63 -0.85 -13.28
N VAL A 137 0.29 -1.71 -12.85
CA VAL A 137 0.64 -2.97 -13.53
C VAL A 137 -0.44 -4.02 -13.27
N VAL A 138 -0.92 -4.10 -12.03
CA VAL A 138 -2.00 -5.01 -11.62
C VAL A 138 -3.00 -4.23 -10.78
N ARG A 139 -4.29 -4.41 -11.07
CA ARG A 139 -5.39 -3.97 -10.20
C ARG A 139 -6.54 -4.94 -10.28
N ASN A 140 -6.80 -5.62 -9.18
CA ASN A 140 -8.01 -6.37 -8.94
C ASN A 140 -8.49 -6.08 -7.50
N ASP A 141 -9.54 -6.78 -7.06
CA ASP A 141 -10.15 -6.52 -5.76
C ASP A 141 -9.19 -6.84 -4.59
N HIS A 142 -8.19 -7.73 -4.74
CA HIS A 142 -7.29 -8.15 -3.66
C HIS A 142 -5.82 -7.72 -3.83
N GLN A 143 -5.45 -7.22 -5.00
CA GLN A 143 -4.07 -6.90 -5.36
C GLN A 143 -3.97 -5.62 -6.16
N ILE A 144 -2.98 -4.80 -5.80
CA ILE A 144 -2.59 -3.60 -6.52
C ILE A 144 -1.07 -3.59 -6.63
N ILE A 145 -0.57 -3.57 -7.86
CA ILE A 145 0.87 -3.40 -8.15
C ILE A 145 1.04 -2.13 -8.96
N LEU A 146 1.87 -1.23 -8.45
CA LEU A 146 2.20 0.04 -9.06
C LEU A 146 3.69 0.11 -9.36
N GLN A 147 4.00 0.84 -10.41
CA GLN A 147 5.35 1.18 -10.81
C GLN A 147 5.45 2.69 -10.96
N GLY A 148 6.52 3.31 -10.47
CA GLY A 148 6.66 4.76 -10.41
C GLY A 148 8.08 5.23 -10.67
N ASP A 149 8.21 6.37 -11.33
CA ASP A 149 9.49 7.01 -11.61
C ASP A 149 9.29 8.51 -11.91
N GLY A 150 10.34 9.16 -12.38
CA GLY A 150 10.37 10.58 -12.75
C GLY A 150 11.42 11.33 -11.94
N ALA A 151 11.52 12.65 -12.15
CA ALA A 151 12.50 13.51 -11.53
C ALA A 151 12.21 13.73 -10.02
N CYS A 152 12.40 12.66 -9.24
CA CYS A 152 11.97 12.51 -7.85
C CYS A 152 10.45 12.60 -7.69
N GLY A 153 9.75 11.87 -8.55
CA GLY A 153 8.30 11.81 -8.59
C GLY A 153 7.77 10.40 -8.73
N GLY A 154 6.45 10.29 -8.85
CA GLY A 154 5.78 9.01 -9.02
C GLY A 154 4.28 9.10 -8.79
N GLY A 155 3.73 8.10 -8.11
CA GLY A 155 2.32 7.97 -7.78
C GLY A 155 2.08 7.89 -6.28
N LYS A 156 1.05 8.60 -5.81
CA LYS A 156 0.57 8.51 -4.43
C LYS A 156 -0.94 8.36 -4.38
N PRO A 157 -1.52 7.79 -3.32
CA PRO A 157 -2.97 7.77 -3.15
C PRO A 157 -3.53 9.20 -3.13
N LYS A 158 -4.61 9.45 -3.87
CA LYS A 158 -5.34 10.74 -3.87
C LYS A 158 -6.03 10.98 -2.54
N TYR A 159 -6.56 9.91 -1.97
CA TYR A 159 -7.15 9.84 -0.66
C TYR A 159 -6.57 8.63 0.07
N PRO A 160 -6.66 8.58 1.40
CA PRO A 160 -6.26 7.39 2.14
C PRO A 160 -6.91 6.12 1.58
N ILE A 161 -6.11 5.06 1.43
CA ILE A 161 -6.53 3.82 0.79
C ILE A 161 -7.62 3.16 1.64
N LYS A 162 -8.71 2.77 0.99
CA LYS A 162 -9.87 2.16 1.63
C LYS A 162 -9.95 0.67 1.38
N LEU A 163 -10.31 -0.05 2.43
CA LEU A 163 -10.67 -1.45 2.38
C LEU A 163 -12.18 -1.61 2.63
N GLU A 164 -12.77 -2.58 1.95
CA GLU A 164 -14.16 -3.00 2.08
C GLU A 164 -14.20 -4.48 2.44
N ILE A 165 -15.25 -4.91 3.15
CA ILE A 165 -15.44 -6.33 3.47
C ILE A 165 -15.60 -7.10 2.17
N ASP A 166 -14.88 -8.20 2.02
CA ASP A 166 -15.07 -9.12 0.91
C ASP A 166 -16.32 -9.97 1.14
N PRO A 167 -17.42 -9.79 0.39
CA PRO A 167 -18.64 -10.56 0.58
C PRO A 167 -18.48 -12.03 0.14
N SER A 168 -17.43 -12.35 -0.62
CA SER A 168 -17.15 -13.70 -1.10
C SER A 168 -16.21 -14.48 -0.19
N PHE A 169 -15.57 -13.81 0.77
CA PHE A 169 -14.64 -14.44 1.68
C PHE A 169 -15.35 -15.43 2.61
N LYS A 170 -14.80 -16.65 2.66
CA LYS A 170 -15.20 -17.68 3.59
C LYS A 170 -13.97 -18.05 4.42
N PRO A 171 -13.94 -17.73 5.73
CA PRO A 171 -12.83 -18.17 6.57
C PRO A 171 -12.74 -19.70 6.52
N SER A 172 -11.52 -20.24 6.49
CA SER A 172 -11.35 -21.69 6.59
C SER A 172 -11.91 -22.14 7.95
N HIS A 173 -12.66 -23.24 7.96
CA HIS A 173 -13.29 -23.77 9.17
C HIS A 173 -12.27 -24.29 10.22
N ASP A 174 -10.97 -24.33 9.89
CA ASP A 174 -9.92 -25.01 10.65
C ASP A 174 -9.20 -24.14 11.71
N SER A 175 -9.59 -22.87 11.90
CA SER A 175 -8.80 -21.90 12.67
C SER A 175 -9.28 -21.63 14.10
N ALA A 176 -10.35 -22.26 14.59
CA ALA A 176 -10.85 -22.01 15.93
C ALA A 176 -11.00 -23.29 16.75
N THR A 177 -9.87 -23.89 17.14
CA THR A 177 -9.87 -24.83 18.25
C THR A 177 -9.97 -24.01 19.53
N GLU A 178 -11.06 -24.16 20.29
CA GLU A 178 -11.15 -23.56 21.62
C GLU A 178 -9.94 -24.01 22.47
N PRO A 179 -9.23 -23.09 23.15
CA PRO A 179 -8.17 -23.48 24.06
C PRO A 179 -8.79 -24.30 25.19
N VAL A 180 -8.31 -25.52 25.37
CA VAL A 180 -8.71 -26.33 26.52
C VAL A 180 -8.08 -25.71 27.77
N CYS A 181 -8.89 -25.01 28.56
CA CYS A 181 -8.50 -24.56 29.89
C CYS A 181 -8.30 -25.79 30.79
N VAL A 182 -7.06 -26.10 31.15
CA VAL A 182 -6.74 -27.13 32.14
C VAL A 182 -6.80 -26.47 33.52
N TYR A 183 -7.72 -26.94 34.37
CA TYR A 183 -7.86 -26.50 35.77
C TYR A 183 -6.88 -27.23 36.70
#